data_AF-A0A956MFM4-F1
#
_entry.id   AF-A0A956MFM4-F1
#
_cell.length_a   1.000
_cell.length_b   1.000
_cell.length_c   1.000
_cell.angle_alpha   90.00
_cell.angle_beta   90.00
_cell.angle_gamma   90.00
#
_symmetry.space_group_name_H-M   'P 1'
#
loop_
_entity.id
_entity.type
_entity.pdbx_description
1 polymer ?
#
loop_
_entity_poly.entity_id
_entity_poly.type
_entity_poly.pdbx_seq_one_letter_code
_entity_poly.pdbx_strand_id
1 'polypeptide(L)'
;MASAARSRARTARRSPSAVEAPARGSLAFLLPPLFALALAAVAFVPRIQANERLALSFFGAAAALLLGYAGLALRLGPALRSRGVDLVLRRQHWLQAGVQIAVYAYWGWFWRPVYAHAWLLVGQILFAYAFDLLLSWWRRERTSLGFGPFPIILSTNLFLWFRDDWFYLQFLMIAVGFLGKEFVRWERDGKRVHIFNPSAFTLGLFSLVLIATGTTELTWGQEIASTLTLAPHIYLFLFALGLVVMWFFSITLVAGTAALVLFGLSAGYAALTGVPWFLDSEIPAAVFLGLHLLVTDPSTSPRSAPGKALFGALYGVSVFGLYALLGAFGVPTFYDKLLAVPLLNLSVRGIDGLVRRVR
;
A
#
# COMPACT_ATOMS: atom_id res chain seq x y z
N MET A 1 -20.80 -37.08 -46.74
CA MET A 1 -21.82 -36.20 -46.12
C MET A 1 -21.59 -36.26 -44.61
N ALA A 2 -20.88 -35.27 -44.06
CA ALA A 2 -21.42 -34.24 -43.14
C ALA A 2 -21.83 -34.85 -41.77
N SER A 3 -21.35 -34.43 -40.59
CA SER A 3 -20.97 -33.08 -40.17
C SER A 3 -20.14 -33.13 -38.86
N ALA A 4 -18.91 -32.63 -38.95
CA ALA A 4 -18.24 -31.65 -38.08
C ALA A 4 -18.56 -31.60 -36.57
N ALA A 5 -17.54 -32.00 -35.78
CA ALA A 5 -17.29 -31.56 -34.42
C ALA A 5 -17.20 -30.03 -34.32
N ARG A 6 -18.07 -29.39 -33.52
CA ARG A 6 -17.92 -27.99 -33.11
C ARG A 6 -17.31 -27.92 -31.71
N SER A 7 -15.98 -27.88 -31.70
CA SER A 7 -15.17 -27.29 -30.63
C SER A 7 -15.63 -25.84 -30.38
N ARG A 8 -16.26 -25.59 -29.22
CA ARG A 8 -16.45 -24.23 -28.71
C ARG A 8 -15.20 -23.84 -27.92
N ALA A 9 -14.22 -23.31 -28.64
CA ALA A 9 -13.17 -22.48 -28.08
C ALA A 9 -13.83 -21.28 -27.38
N ARG A 10 -13.89 -21.32 -26.04
CA ARG A 10 -14.28 -20.16 -25.23
C ARG A 10 -13.04 -19.29 -25.11
N THR A 11 -12.92 -18.35 -26.04
CA THR A 11 -11.94 -17.27 -26.07
C THR A 11 -11.89 -16.61 -24.70
N ALA A 12 -10.84 -16.89 -23.94
CA ALA A 12 -10.50 -16.15 -22.73
C ALA A 12 -10.26 -14.70 -23.15
N ARG A 13 -11.22 -13.83 -22.83
CA ARG A 13 -11.18 -12.39 -23.06
C ARG A 13 -9.95 -11.84 -22.33
N ARG A 14 -8.82 -11.68 -23.05
CA ARG A 14 -7.64 -10.95 -22.59
C ARG A 14 -8.10 -9.55 -22.21
N SER A 15 -7.80 -9.13 -20.98
CA SER A 15 -7.98 -7.76 -20.54
C SER A 15 -7.14 -6.83 -21.43
N PRO A 16 -7.72 -5.82 -22.10
CA PRO A 16 -6.95 -4.88 -22.90
C PRO A 16 -6.40 -3.78 -21.97
N SER A 17 -5.07 -3.71 -21.79
CA SER A 17 -4.31 -2.48 -21.40
C SER A 17 -2.89 -2.75 -20.87
N ALA A 18 -2.25 -3.87 -21.20
CA ALA A 18 -0.79 -4.02 -20.97
C ALA A 18 -0.10 -4.08 -22.33
N VAL A 19 0.71 -3.06 -22.65
CA VAL A 19 1.71 -3.17 -23.71
C VAL A 19 2.82 -4.05 -23.16
N GLU A 20 2.76 -5.35 -23.44
CA GLU A 20 3.82 -6.31 -23.11
C GLU A 20 4.91 -6.22 -24.19
N ALA A 21 5.89 -5.36 -23.98
CA ALA A 21 7.12 -5.38 -24.78
C ALA A 21 8.13 -6.30 -24.10
N PRO A 22 8.53 -7.44 -24.71
CA PRO A 22 9.56 -8.29 -24.14
C PRO A 22 10.91 -7.58 -24.28
N ALA A 23 11.41 -6.98 -23.21
CA ALA A 23 12.78 -6.53 -23.15
C ALA A 23 13.69 -7.78 -23.04
N ARG A 24 14.03 -8.39 -24.19
CA ARG A 24 15.10 -9.39 -24.28
C ARG A 24 16.45 -8.69 -24.12
N GLY A 25 16.73 -8.22 -22.91
CA GLY A 25 18.01 -7.63 -22.55
C GLY A 25 18.89 -8.66 -21.87
N SER A 26 20.02 -9.01 -22.49
CA SER A 26 21.08 -9.86 -21.92
C SER A 26 21.62 -9.35 -20.58
N LEU A 27 21.25 -8.13 -20.16
CA LEU A 27 21.67 -7.43 -18.96
C LEU A 27 20.58 -7.27 -17.89
N ALA A 28 19.36 -7.79 -18.10
CA ALA A 28 18.27 -7.64 -17.14
C ALA A 28 18.66 -8.13 -15.74
N PHE A 29 19.47 -9.19 -15.68
CA PHE A 29 20.02 -9.76 -14.45
C PHE A 29 20.85 -8.78 -13.60
N LEU A 30 21.32 -7.65 -14.17
CA LEU A 30 22.05 -6.60 -13.44
C LEU A 30 21.13 -5.59 -12.73
N LEU A 31 19.82 -5.64 -12.95
CA LEU A 31 18.90 -4.65 -12.36
C LEU A 31 18.91 -4.65 -10.82
N PRO A 32 18.82 -5.79 -10.10
CA PRO A 32 18.87 -5.76 -8.64
C PRO A 32 20.15 -5.14 -8.05
N PRO A 33 21.37 -5.52 -8.47
CA PRO A 33 22.57 -4.89 -7.94
C PRO A 33 22.67 -3.42 -8.35
N LEU A 34 22.18 -3.01 -9.54
CA LEU A 34 22.13 -1.59 -9.90
C LEU A 34 21.22 -0.78 -8.97
N PHE A 35 20.03 -1.28 -8.63
CA PHE A 35 19.16 -0.63 -7.65
C PHE A 35 19.77 -0.60 -6.25
N ALA A 36 20.47 -1.66 -5.82
CA ALA A 36 21.15 -1.69 -4.54
C ALA A 36 22.34 -0.70 -4.49
N LEU A 37 23.11 -0.57 -5.57
CA LEU A 37 24.18 0.41 -5.69
C LEU A 37 23.62 1.84 -5.75
N ALA A 38 22.51 2.07 -6.45
CA ALA A 38 21.82 3.35 -6.42
C ALA A 38 21.31 3.70 -5.02
N LEU A 39 20.80 2.72 -4.27
CA LEU A 39 20.40 2.90 -2.86
C LEU A 39 21.61 3.31 -2.00
N ALA A 40 22.76 2.67 -2.17
CA ALA A 40 24.00 3.05 -1.49
C ALA A 40 24.47 4.45 -1.91
N ALA A 41 24.32 4.84 -3.18
CA ALA A 41 24.64 6.17 -3.66
C ALA A 41 23.77 7.26 -3.00
N VAL A 42 22.47 6.98 -2.82
CA VAL A 42 21.56 7.89 -2.11
C VAL A 42 22.00 8.12 -0.67
N ALA A 43 22.67 7.16 -0.03
CA ALA A 43 23.18 7.32 1.33
C ALA A 43 24.16 8.50 1.46
N PHE A 44 24.83 8.92 0.38
CA PHE A 44 25.77 10.06 0.40
C PHE A 44 25.10 11.44 0.32
N VAL A 45 23.77 11.51 0.16
CA VAL A 45 23.05 12.79 0.16
C VAL A 45 23.16 13.45 1.55
N PRO A 46 23.39 14.78 1.66
CA PRO A 46 23.58 15.45 2.96
C PRO A 46 22.48 15.18 3.98
N ARG A 47 21.21 15.07 3.54
CA ARG A 47 20.07 14.74 4.41
C ARG A 47 20.22 13.39 5.12
N ILE A 48 20.81 12.40 4.46
CA ILE A 48 21.01 11.06 5.03
C ILE A 48 22.30 11.03 5.86
N GLN A 49 23.36 11.66 5.37
CA GLN A 49 24.65 11.78 6.09
C GLN A 49 24.53 12.57 7.41
N ALA A 50 23.52 13.43 7.54
CA ALA A 50 23.25 14.17 8.77
C ALA A 50 22.92 13.27 9.98
N ASN A 51 22.56 12.00 9.77
CA ASN A 51 22.33 11.03 10.84
C ASN A 51 23.09 9.72 10.53
N GLU A 52 24.02 9.35 11.41
CA GLU A 52 24.87 8.17 11.23
C GLU A 52 24.07 6.87 11.14
N ARG A 53 23.08 6.68 12.02
CA ARG A 53 22.22 5.47 12.04
C ARG A 53 21.35 5.39 10.78
N LEU A 54 20.89 6.53 10.27
CA LEU A 54 20.15 6.59 9.01
C LEU A 54 21.05 6.18 7.84
N ALA A 55 22.27 6.71 7.76
CA ALA A 55 23.24 6.33 6.73
C ALA A 55 23.58 4.83 6.80
N LEU A 56 23.85 4.30 8.01
CA LEU A 56 24.07 2.87 8.24
C LEU A 56 22.86 2.02 7.84
N SER A 57 21.64 2.50 8.06
CA SER A 57 20.41 1.81 7.64
C SER A 57 20.35 1.65 6.11
N PHE A 58 20.76 2.68 5.35
CA PHE A 58 20.83 2.62 3.89
C PHE A 58 21.93 1.68 3.40
N PHE A 59 23.14 1.80 3.95
CA PHE A 59 24.25 0.91 3.59
C PHE A 59 23.95 -0.55 3.95
N GLY A 60 23.38 -0.79 5.13
CA GLY A 60 22.95 -2.11 5.57
C GLY A 60 21.88 -2.71 4.66
N ALA A 61 20.88 -1.92 4.25
CA ALA A 61 19.85 -2.36 3.30
C ALA A 61 20.45 -2.68 1.92
N ALA A 62 21.35 -1.84 1.41
CA ALA A 62 22.04 -2.09 0.14
C ALA A 62 22.92 -3.35 0.22
N ALA A 63 23.68 -3.53 1.30
CA ALA A 63 24.51 -4.71 1.54
C ALA A 63 23.65 -5.99 1.61
N ALA A 64 22.52 -5.95 2.32
CA ALA A 64 21.60 -7.08 2.40
C ALA A 64 21.03 -7.47 1.03
N LEU A 65 20.68 -6.49 0.19
CA LEU A 65 20.24 -6.73 -1.19
C LEU A 65 21.35 -7.35 -2.06
N LEU A 66 22.59 -6.86 -1.95
CA LEU A 66 23.73 -7.41 -2.68
C LEU A 66 24.07 -8.83 -2.23
N LEU A 67 24.01 -9.12 -0.93
CA LEU A 67 24.19 -10.47 -0.40
C LEU A 67 23.07 -11.41 -0.86
N GLY A 68 21.81 -10.94 -0.85
CA GLY A 68 20.67 -11.69 -1.40
C GLY A 68 20.83 -11.98 -2.90
N TYR A 69 21.33 -11.01 -3.67
CA TYR A 69 21.66 -11.20 -5.08
C TYR A 69 22.81 -12.20 -5.28
N ALA A 70 23.87 -12.12 -4.49
CA ALA A 70 24.98 -13.06 -4.53
C ALA A 70 24.49 -14.50 -4.24
N GLY A 71 23.64 -14.67 -3.23
CA GLY A 71 23.00 -15.97 -2.94
C GLY A 71 22.14 -16.48 -4.10
N LEU A 72 21.37 -15.61 -4.76
CA LEU A 72 20.61 -15.97 -5.97
C LEU A 72 21.54 -16.35 -7.13
N ALA A 73 22.65 -15.63 -7.32
CA ALA A 73 23.64 -15.92 -8.35
C ALA A 73 24.36 -17.25 -8.12
N LEU A 74 24.72 -17.57 -6.88
CA LEU A 74 25.28 -18.87 -6.50
C LEU A 74 24.29 -20.01 -6.76
N ARG A 75 23.00 -19.79 -6.44
CA ARG A 75 21.95 -20.79 -6.65
C ARG A 75 21.65 -21.07 -8.12
N LEU A 76 21.65 -20.03 -8.96
CA LEU A 76 21.22 -20.13 -10.36
C LEU A 76 22.39 -20.28 -11.35
N GLY A 77 23.60 -19.85 -10.96
CA GLY A 77 24.77 -19.87 -11.82
C GLY A 77 24.51 -19.20 -13.19
N PRO A 78 24.88 -19.85 -14.31
CA PRO A 78 24.62 -19.31 -15.66
C PRO A 78 23.15 -19.05 -15.95
N ALA A 79 22.22 -19.77 -15.32
CA ALA A 79 20.77 -19.60 -15.50
C ALA A 79 20.25 -18.28 -14.91
N LEU A 80 21.06 -17.51 -14.17
CA LEU A 80 20.71 -16.15 -13.79
C LEU A 80 20.53 -15.24 -15.02
N ARG A 81 21.32 -15.46 -16.08
CA ARG A 81 21.27 -14.64 -17.31
C ARG A 81 19.99 -14.85 -18.12
N SER A 82 19.26 -15.94 -17.88
CA SER A 82 17.96 -16.17 -18.52
C SER A 82 16.80 -15.50 -17.77
N ARG A 83 17.05 -14.90 -16.59
CA ARG A 83 16.01 -14.19 -15.84
C ARG A 83 15.56 -12.95 -16.61
N GLY A 84 14.29 -12.95 -16.96
CA GLY A 84 13.67 -11.92 -17.78
C GLY A 84 12.94 -10.88 -16.95
N VAL A 85 12.85 -9.68 -17.52
CA VAL A 85 11.98 -8.61 -17.03
C VAL A 85 11.03 -8.18 -18.13
N ASP A 86 9.74 -8.25 -17.83
CA ASP A 86 8.68 -7.76 -18.71
C ASP A 86 8.28 -6.36 -18.25
N LEU A 87 8.28 -5.37 -19.16
CA LEU A 87 7.82 -4.03 -18.82
C LEU A 87 6.29 -4.02 -18.80
N VAL A 88 5.69 -3.72 -17.63
CA VAL A 88 4.23 -3.72 -17.44
C VAL A 88 3.78 -2.40 -16.82
N LEU A 89 3.32 -1.49 -17.67
CA LEU A 89 2.75 -0.20 -17.27
C LEU A 89 1.25 -0.31 -17.06
N ARG A 90 0.84 -0.57 -15.80
CA ARG A 90 -0.58 -0.61 -15.44
C ARG A 90 -1.10 0.78 -15.13
N ARG A 91 -2.22 1.16 -15.76
CA ARG A 91 -2.91 2.43 -15.50
C ARG A 91 -3.11 2.73 -14.03
N GLN A 92 -3.53 1.70 -13.29
CA GLN A 92 -3.83 1.81 -11.87
C GLN A 92 -2.64 2.29 -11.04
N HIS A 93 -1.43 1.83 -11.36
CA HIS A 93 -0.26 2.12 -10.53
C HIS A 93 0.25 3.55 -10.74
N TRP A 94 0.36 4.02 -11.99
CA TRP A 94 0.86 5.38 -12.22
C TRP A 94 -0.17 6.44 -11.83
N LEU A 95 -1.47 6.16 -12.01
CA LEU A 95 -2.52 7.08 -11.57
C LEU A 95 -2.53 7.22 -10.05
N GLN A 96 -2.46 6.10 -9.32
CA GLN A 96 -2.41 6.12 -7.86
C GLN A 96 -1.15 6.82 -7.34
N ALA A 97 0.01 6.56 -7.96
CA ALA A 97 1.24 7.26 -7.64
C ALA A 97 1.12 8.77 -7.87
N GLY A 98 0.54 9.20 -9.00
CA GLY A 98 0.33 10.62 -9.30
C GLY A 98 -0.57 11.32 -8.27
N VAL A 99 -1.67 10.68 -7.88
CA VAL A 99 -2.59 11.21 -6.86
C VAL A 99 -1.89 11.30 -5.50
N GLN A 100 -1.11 10.29 -5.11
CA GLN A 100 -0.37 10.33 -3.84
C GLN A 100 0.75 11.38 -3.85
N ILE A 101 1.46 11.53 -4.98
CA ILE A 101 2.46 12.60 -5.15
C ILE A 101 1.80 13.98 -5.00
N ALA A 102 0.58 14.18 -5.52
CA ALA A 102 -0.16 15.41 -5.32
C ALA A 102 -0.46 15.66 -3.83
N VAL A 103 -0.79 14.63 -3.05
CA VAL A 103 -0.93 14.73 -1.59
C VAL A 103 0.39 15.15 -0.94
N TYR A 104 1.49 14.49 -1.25
CA TYR A 104 2.82 14.85 -0.73
C TYR A 104 3.22 16.29 -1.08
N ALA A 105 2.96 16.73 -2.31
CA ALA A 105 3.27 18.07 -2.76
C ALA A 105 2.46 19.12 -1.98
N TYR A 106 1.14 18.91 -1.85
CA TYR A 106 0.25 19.85 -1.17
C TYR A 106 0.50 19.87 0.33
N TRP A 107 0.43 18.72 1.00
CA TRP A 107 0.67 18.61 2.44
C TRP A 107 2.08 19.07 2.81
N GLY A 108 3.10 18.71 2.02
CA GLY A 108 4.48 19.11 2.27
C GLY A 108 4.76 20.60 2.10
N TRP A 109 3.86 21.33 1.43
CA TRP A 109 3.93 22.79 1.39
C TRP A 109 3.65 23.41 2.76
N PHE A 110 2.73 22.82 3.52
CA PHE A 110 2.31 23.27 4.85
C PHE A 110 3.06 22.57 5.99
N TRP A 111 3.59 21.37 5.75
CA TRP A 111 4.45 20.65 6.68
C TRP A 111 5.76 20.22 6.00
N ARG A 112 6.77 21.08 6.12
CA ARG A 112 8.07 20.93 5.43
C ARG A 112 8.83 19.62 5.70
N PRO A 113 8.69 18.91 6.84
CA PRO A 113 9.31 17.60 7.03
C PRO A 113 9.01 16.59 5.91
N VAL A 114 7.86 16.70 5.23
CA VAL A 114 7.54 15.89 4.05
C VAL A 114 8.60 16.02 2.95
N TYR A 115 9.08 17.23 2.67
CA TYR A 115 10.08 17.46 1.64
C TYR A 115 11.47 16.99 2.08
N ALA A 116 11.77 17.10 3.38
CA ALA A 116 12.98 16.51 3.95
C ALA A 116 12.96 14.96 3.88
N HIS A 117 11.77 14.34 3.79
CA HIS A 117 11.56 12.91 3.62
C HIS A 117 11.70 12.44 2.16
N ALA A 118 11.80 13.34 1.18
CA ALA A 118 11.81 12.97 -0.25
C ALA A 118 12.95 11.99 -0.60
N TRP A 119 14.16 12.22 -0.09
CA TRP A 119 15.29 11.30 -0.29
C TRP A 119 15.08 9.94 0.38
N LEU A 120 14.36 9.91 1.50
CA LEU A 120 14.01 8.69 2.20
C LEU A 120 12.99 7.88 1.39
N LEU A 121 12.04 8.54 0.71
CA LEU A 121 11.13 7.89 -0.24
C LEU A 121 11.88 7.34 -1.46
N VAL A 122 12.85 8.08 -2.02
CA VAL A 122 13.68 7.59 -3.13
C VAL A 122 14.41 6.31 -2.73
N GLY A 123 15.05 6.29 -1.56
CA GLY A 123 15.70 5.10 -1.02
C GLY A 123 14.75 3.91 -0.89
N GLN A 124 13.56 4.14 -0.32
CA GLN A 124 12.54 3.11 -0.18
C GLN A 124 12.06 2.55 -1.54
N ILE A 125 11.92 3.39 -2.56
CA ILE A 125 11.54 2.97 -3.92
C ILE A 125 12.65 2.12 -4.55
N LEU A 126 13.91 2.54 -4.45
CA LEU A 126 15.07 1.78 -4.96
C LEU A 126 15.17 0.42 -4.27
N PHE A 127 15.04 0.40 -2.94
CA PHE A 127 14.99 -0.83 -2.15
C PHE A 127 13.86 -1.75 -2.60
N ALA A 128 12.65 -1.21 -2.77
CA ALA A 128 11.48 -1.96 -3.19
C ALA A 128 11.65 -2.60 -4.58
N TYR A 129 12.26 -1.88 -5.54
CA TYR A 129 12.57 -2.45 -6.85
C TYR A 129 13.58 -3.58 -6.77
N ALA A 130 14.69 -3.38 -6.04
CA ALA A 130 15.71 -4.42 -5.86
C ALA A 130 15.11 -5.66 -5.18
N PHE A 131 14.37 -5.46 -4.09
CA PHE A 131 13.78 -6.54 -3.29
C PHE A 131 12.70 -7.31 -4.06
N ASP A 132 11.80 -6.63 -4.77
CA ASP A 132 10.73 -7.28 -5.56
C ASP A 132 11.31 -8.13 -6.69
N LEU A 133 12.37 -7.64 -7.36
CA LEU A 133 13.09 -8.40 -8.39
C LEU A 133 13.77 -9.65 -7.81
N LEU A 134 14.50 -9.50 -6.70
CA LEU A 134 15.17 -10.62 -6.02
C LEU A 134 14.15 -11.68 -5.58
N LEU A 135 13.10 -11.25 -4.90
CA LEU A 135 12.04 -12.12 -4.40
C LEU A 135 11.33 -12.85 -5.55
N SER A 136 11.05 -12.13 -6.64
CA SER A 136 10.39 -12.72 -7.80
C SER A 136 11.30 -13.72 -8.51
N TRP A 137 12.59 -13.43 -8.70
CA TRP A 137 13.54 -14.36 -9.34
C TRP A 137 13.89 -15.57 -8.48
N TRP A 138 13.80 -15.45 -7.17
CA TRP A 138 13.91 -16.59 -6.26
C TRP A 138 12.81 -17.64 -6.51
N ARG A 139 11.65 -17.20 -7.04
CA ARG A 139 10.46 -18.04 -7.26
C ARG A 139 10.14 -18.32 -8.73
N ARG A 140 10.46 -17.41 -9.65
CA ARG A 140 9.96 -17.40 -11.03
C ARG A 140 11.02 -16.93 -12.00
N GLU A 141 10.93 -17.36 -13.25
CA GLU A 141 11.90 -17.01 -14.28
C GLU A 141 11.70 -15.60 -14.85
N ARG A 142 10.48 -15.07 -14.76
CA ARG A 142 10.13 -13.73 -15.27
C ARG A 142 9.45 -12.89 -14.21
N THR A 143 9.75 -11.61 -14.25
CA THR A 143 9.22 -10.61 -13.32
C THR A 143 8.75 -9.39 -14.09
N SER A 144 7.68 -8.76 -13.63
CA SER A 144 7.19 -7.53 -14.24
C SER A 144 7.85 -6.31 -13.60
N LEU A 145 8.47 -5.45 -14.39
CA LEU A 145 8.93 -4.13 -13.97
C LEU A 145 7.91 -3.08 -14.39
N GLY A 146 7.56 -2.17 -13.48
CA GLY A 146 6.63 -1.08 -13.75
C GLY A 146 6.38 -0.24 -12.51
N PHE A 147 5.32 0.55 -12.49
CA PHE A 147 4.98 1.43 -11.37
C PHE A 147 4.49 0.74 -10.09
N GLY A 148 4.53 -0.60 -10.01
CA GLY A 148 3.98 -1.36 -8.87
C GLY A 148 4.51 -0.94 -7.49
N PRO A 149 5.82 -0.71 -7.31
CA PRO A 149 6.37 -0.27 -6.02
C PRO A 149 5.92 1.13 -5.59
N PHE A 150 5.69 2.06 -6.52
CA PHE A 150 5.39 3.46 -6.20
C PHE A 150 4.16 3.60 -5.30
N PRO A 151 2.96 3.10 -5.66
CA PRO A 151 1.80 3.20 -4.79
C PRO A 151 1.96 2.54 -3.43
N ILE A 152 2.73 1.45 -3.36
CA ILE A 152 2.97 0.74 -2.09
C ILE A 152 3.80 1.64 -1.17
N ILE A 153 4.94 2.15 -1.65
CA ILE A 153 5.84 2.99 -0.85
C ILE A 153 5.17 4.31 -0.47
N LEU A 154 4.58 5.00 -1.44
CA LEU A 154 3.91 6.28 -1.21
C LEU A 154 2.73 6.12 -0.25
N SER A 155 1.94 5.04 -0.37
CA SER A 155 0.85 4.72 0.55
C SER A 155 1.36 4.46 1.97
N THR A 156 2.34 3.58 2.15
CA THR A 156 2.89 3.28 3.48
C THR A 156 3.35 4.55 4.20
N ASN A 157 4.08 5.42 3.51
CA ASN A 157 4.63 6.64 4.10
C ASN A 157 3.59 7.76 4.31
N LEU A 158 2.38 7.66 3.74
CA LEU A 158 1.29 8.59 4.01
C LEU A 158 0.64 8.35 5.38
N PHE A 159 0.96 7.24 6.05
CA PHE A 159 0.39 6.90 7.35
C PHE A 159 1.43 6.61 8.43
N LEU A 160 2.58 6.06 8.06
CA LEU A 160 3.60 5.71 9.03
C LEU A 160 4.99 5.76 8.39
N TRP A 161 5.88 6.52 9.00
CA TRP A 161 7.32 6.38 8.78
C TRP A 161 8.06 6.31 10.11
N PHE A 162 9.11 5.50 10.16
CA PHE A 162 10.03 5.44 11.29
C PHE A 162 10.91 6.70 11.36
N ARG A 163 11.30 7.10 12.58
CA ARG A 163 12.29 8.16 12.80
C ARG A 163 13.66 7.72 12.26
N ASP A 164 14.51 8.70 11.95
CA ASP A 164 15.81 8.49 11.31
C ASP A 164 16.68 7.42 12.00
N ASP A 165 16.72 7.40 13.34
CA ASP A 165 17.51 6.44 14.12
C ASP A 165 17.04 4.98 14.00
N TRP A 166 15.77 4.80 13.60
CA TRP A 166 15.09 3.51 13.52
C TRP A 166 14.72 3.16 12.07
N PHE A 167 15.25 3.89 11.10
CA PHE A 167 14.81 3.81 9.72
C PHE A 167 15.09 2.46 9.04
N TYR A 168 15.99 1.64 9.57
CA TYR A 168 16.14 0.24 9.15
C TYR A 168 14.82 -0.56 9.28
N LEU A 169 13.96 -0.22 10.25
CA LEU A 169 12.63 -0.82 10.39
C LEU A 169 11.71 -0.41 9.23
N GLN A 170 11.93 0.73 8.59
CA GLN A 170 11.19 1.13 7.39
C GLN A 170 11.48 0.17 6.23
N PHE A 171 12.76 -0.18 5.99
CA PHE A 171 13.12 -1.16 4.97
C PHE A 171 12.58 -2.55 5.30
N LEU A 172 12.60 -2.95 6.57
CA LEU A 172 11.99 -4.20 7.03
C LEU A 172 10.48 -4.21 6.78
N MET A 173 9.78 -3.12 7.13
CA MET A 173 8.34 -2.96 6.90
C MET A 173 8.00 -3.09 5.41
N ILE A 174 8.81 -2.50 4.52
CA ILE A 174 8.65 -2.67 3.07
C ILE A 174 8.86 -4.12 2.65
N ALA A 175 9.96 -4.74 3.09
CA ALA A 175 10.26 -6.13 2.76
C ALA A 175 9.12 -7.07 3.16
N VAL A 176 8.58 -6.91 4.37
CA VAL A 176 7.42 -7.66 4.87
C VAL A 176 6.17 -7.41 4.00
N GLY A 177 5.93 -6.18 3.55
CA GLY A 177 4.84 -5.88 2.62
C GLY A 177 4.94 -6.64 1.29
N PHE A 178 6.14 -6.70 0.70
CA PHE A 178 6.38 -7.46 -0.53
C PHE A 178 6.32 -8.99 -0.33
N LEU A 179 6.84 -9.48 0.80
CA LEU A 179 6.70 -10.89 1.19
C LEU A 179 5.22 -11.27 1.36
N GLY A 180 4.45 -10.46 2.07
CA GLY A 180 3.01 -10.63 2.26
C GLY A 180 2.28 -10.71 0.91
N LYS A 181 2.56 -9.76 0.01
CA LYS A 181 2.01 -9.75 -1.36
C LYS A 181 2.36 -11.03 -2.15
N GLU A 182 3.56 -11.58 -1.98
CA GLU A 182 4.05 -12.72 -2.76
C GLU A 182 3.61 -14.09 -2.21
N PHE A 183 3.54 -14.22 -0.88
CA PHE A 183 3.26 -15.47 -0.19
C PHE A 183 1.82 -15.59 0.32
N VAL A 184 1.22 -14.50 0.79
CA VAL A 184 -0.11 -14.49 1.41
C VAL A 184 -1.17 -14.25 0.34
N ARG A 185 -1.56 -15.36 -0.31
CA ARG A 185 -2.42 -15.39 -1.49
C ARG A 185 -3.49 -16.44 -1.38
N TRP A 186 -4.58 -16.21 -2.09
CA TRP A 186 -5.72 -17.11 -2.14
C TRP A 186 -6.22 -17.28 -3.59
N GLU A 187 -6.98 -18.34 -3.88
CA GLU A 187 -7.57 -18.54 -5.22
C GLU A 187 -8.96 -17.92 -5.34
N ARG A 188 -9.08 -16.77 -6.02
CA ARG A 188 -10.34 -16.04 -6.18
C ARG A 188 -10.73 -16.04 -7.65
N ASP A 189 -11.85 -16.68 -7.98
CA ASP A 189 -12.38 -16.84 -9.35
C ASP A 189 -11.35 -17.45 -10.32
N GLY A 190 -10.70 -18.55 -9.92
CA GLY A 190 -9.71 -19.26 -10.74
C GLY A 190 -8.38 -18.55 -10.92
N LYS A 191 -8.12 -17.45 -10.18
CA LYS A 191 -6.85 -16.72 -10.20
C LYS A 191 -6.26 -16.63 -8.80
N ARG A 192 -4.95 -16.85 -8.70
CA ARG A 192 -4.20 -16.64 -7.46
C ARG A 192 -3.92 -15.15 -7.28
N VAL A 193 -4.50 -14.54 -6.25
CA VAL A 193 -4.35 -13.11 -5.94
C VAL A 193 -3.95 -12.92 -4.49
N HIS A 194 -3.29 -11.81 -4.15
CA HIS A 194 -2.99 -11.46 -2.77
C HIS A 194 -4.28 -11.15 -1.99
N ILE A 195 -4.25 -11.47 -0.70
CA ILE A 195 -5.38 -11.24 0.21
C ILE A 195 -5.41 -9.77 0.60
N PHE A 196 -4.26 -9.26 1.05
CA PHE A 196 -4.14 -7.95 1.66
C PHE A 196 -3.58 -6.91 0.71
N ASN A 197 -4.05 -5.67 0.85
CA ASN A 197 -3.33 -4.53 0.27
C ASN A 197 -1.90 -4.53 0.88
N PRO A 198 -0.82 -4.53 0.07
CA PRO A 198 0.54 -4.70 0.60
C PRO A 198 0.94 -3.63 1.61
N SER A 199 0.56 -2.36 1.37
CA SER A 199 0.80 -1.27 2.32
C SER A 199 -0.05 -1.43 3.58
N ALA A 200 -1.34 -1.74 3.45
CA ALA A 200 -2.22 -1.90 4.61
C ALA A 200 -1.80 -3.07 5.50
N PHE A 201 -1.39 -4.20 4.91
CA PHE A 201 -0.90 -5.36 5.63
C PHE A 201 0.28 -5.01 6.53
N THR A 202 1.31 -4.37 5.95
CA THR A 202 2.51 -4.06 6.70
C THR A 202 2.27 -2.96 7.73
N LEU A 203 1.47 -1.93 7.38
CA LEU A 203 1.05 -0.89 8.31
C LEU A 203 0.31 -1.48 9.51
N GLY A 204 -0.68 -2.36 9.27
CA GLY A 204 -1.43 -3.00 10.35
C GLY A 204 -0.56 -3.91 11.22
N LEU A 205 0.32 -4.71 10.62
CA LEU A 205 1.23 -5.58 11.37
C LEU A 205 2.21 -4.78 12.23
N PHE A 206 2.88 -3.77 11.66
CA PHE A 206 3.82 -2.95 12.42
C PHE A 206 3.10 -2.09 13.47
N SER A 207 1.87 -1.65 13.19
CA SER A 207 1.02 -0.99 14.20
C SER A 207 0.79 -1.90 15.41
N LEU A 208 0.42 -3.17 15.20
CA LEU A 208 0.25 -4.12 16.30
C LEU A 208 1.54 -4.33 17.11
N VAL A 209 2.70 -4.42 16.44
CA VAL A 209 4.00 -4.55 17.12
C VAL A 209 4.32 -3.31 17.94
N LEU A 210 4.13 -2.11 17.38
CA LEU A 210 4.38 -0.84 18.07
C LEU A 210 3.47 -0.66 19.28
N ILE A 211 2.20 -1.05 19.17
CA ILE A 211 1.24 -1.04 20.27
C ILE A 211 1.67 -2.03 21.36
N ALA A 212 1.95 -3.28 20.98
CA ALA A 212 2.28 -4.34 21.93
C ALA A 212 3.60 -4.09 22.69
N THR A 213 4.54 -3.39 22.06
CA THR A 213 5.83 -3.04 22.67
C THR A 213 5.84 -1.67 23.35
N GLY A 214 4.79 -0.86 23.17
CA GLY A 214 4.72 0.50 23.69
C GLY A 214 5.74 1.45 23.06
N THR A 215 6.08 1.25 21.77
CA THR A 215 7.18 1.96 21.08
C THR A 215 6.70 2.89 19.95
N THR A 216 5.51 3.47 20.09
CA THR A 216 4.91 4.32 19.03
C THR A 216 5.76 5.56 18.69
N GLU A 217 6.49 6.07 19.68
CA GLU A 217 7.41 7.22 19.58
C GLU A 217 8.58 6.98 18.62
N LEU A 218 8.88 5.73 18.25
CA LEU A 218 9.85 5.40 17.21
C LEU A 218 9.42 5.86 15.81
N THR A 219 8.16 6.29 15.68
CA THR A 219 7.55 6.73 14.42
C THR A 219 7.11 8.18 14.51
N TRP A 220 6.73 8.71 13.35
CA TRP A 220 6.01 9.98 13.25
C TRP A 220 4.51 9.78 12.98
N GLY A 221 3.96 8.59 13.26
CA GLY A 221 2.58 8.26 12.85
C GLY A 221 1.53 9.23 13.38
N GLN A 222 1.71 9.70 14.63
CA GLN A 222 0.83 10.67 15.25
C GLN A 222 0.94 12.05 14.59
N GLU A 223 2.16 12.54 14.35
CA GLU A 223 2.41 13.81 13.68
C GLU A 223 1.94 13.77 12.22
N ILE A 224 2.10 12.66 11.51
CA ILE A 224 1.58 12.48 10.16
C ILE A 224 0.06 12.62 10.17
N ALA A 225 -0.61 11.93 11.10
CA ALA A 225 -2.07 11.96 11.21
C ALA A 225 -2.61 13.36 11.55
N SER A 226 -1.94 14.10 12.45
CA SER A 226 -2.39 15.42 12.90
C SER A 226 -2.00 16.55 11.95
N THR A 227 -0.86 16.46 11.24
CA THR A 227 -0.37 17.57 10.41
C THR A 227 -1.03 17.65 9.03
N LEU A 228 -1.76 16.62 8.60
CA LEU A 228 -2.55 16.67 7.36
C LEU A 228 -3.56 17.81 7.38
N THR A 229 -4.11 18.16 8.55
CA THR A 229 -5.08 19.24 8.71
C THR A 229 -4.46 20.64 8.67
N LEU A 230 -3.13 20.75 8.72
CA LEU A 230 -2.44 22.04 8.53
C LEU A 230 -2.61 22.58 7.11
N ALA A 231 -2.87 21.71 6.14
CA ALA A 231 -3.13 22.12 4.78
C ALA A 231 -4.57 22.69 4.67
N PRO A 232 -4.74 23.95 4.23
CA PRO A 232 -6.07 24.55 4.06
C PRO A 232 -6.95 23.69 3.17
N HIS A 233 -8.22 23.57 3.50
CA HIS A 233 -9.19 22.80 2.69
C HIS A 233 -8.75 21.36 2.36
N ILE A 234 -7.97 20.70 3.24
CA ILE A 234 -7.46 19.34 2.97
C ILE A 234 -8.57 18.35 2.61
N TYR A 235 -9.74 18.44 3.24
CA TYR A 235 -10.88 17.58 2.91
C TYR A 235 -11.37 17.75 1.48
N LEU A 236 -11.50 18.99 1.00
CA LEU A 236 -11.90 19.27 -0.38
C LEU A 236 -10.83 18.77 -1.35
N PHE A 237 -9.55 18.98 -1.03
CA PHE A 237 -8.45 18.52 -1.84
C PHE A 237 -8.40 16.99 -1.95
N LEU A 238 -8.48 16.29 -0.81
CA LEU A 238 -8.53 14.82 -0.76
C LEU A 238 -9.79 14.27 -1.44
N PHE A 239 -10.92 14.96 -1.34
CA PHE A 239 -12.14 14.58 -2.03
C PHE A 239 -11.99 14.73 -3.55
N ALA A 240 -11.43 15.85 -4.03
CA ALA A 240 -11.19 16.07 -5.47
C ALA A 240 -10.24 15.02 -6.07
N LEU A 241 -9.16 14.69 -5.36
CA LEU A 241 -8.27 13.58 -5.71
C LEU A 241 -9.01 12.24 -5.64
N GLY A 242 -9.85 12.06 -4.62
CA GLY A 242 -10.74 10.94 -4.43
C GLY A 242 -11.69 10.72 -5.62
N LEU A 243 -12.25 11.78 -6.21
CA LEU A 243 -13.12 11.68 -7.39
C LEU A 243 -12.38 11.08 -8.59
N VAL A 244 -11.11 11.44 -8.80
CA VAL A 244 -10.27 10.83 -9.84
C VAL A 244 -10.14 9.33 -9.61
N VAL A 245 -9.84 8.94 -8.37
CA VAL A 245 -9.66 7.53 -7.99
C VAL A 245 -10.98 6.75 -8.06
N MET A 246 -12.09 7.35 -7.62
CA MET A 246 -13.44 6.82 -7.72
C MET A 246 -13.84 6.55 -9.16
N TRP A 247 -13.55 7.51 -10.06
CA TRP A 247 -13.82 7.38 -11.48
C TRP A 247 -13.07 6.19 -12.10
N PHE A 248 -11.77 6.07 -11.81
CA PHE A 248 -10.93 5.04 -12.45
C PHE A 248 -11.03 3.64 -11.84
N PHE A 249 -11.37 3.53 -10.54
CA PHE A 249 -11.37 2.24 -9.82
C PHE A 249 -12.74 1.83 -9.28
N SER A 250 -13.77 2.64 -9.52
CA SER A 250 -15.16 2.36 -9.12
C SER A 250 -15.30 2.08 -7.61
N ILE A 251 -14.63 2.89 -6.78
CA ILE A 251 -14.67 2.79 -5.31
C ILE A 251 -15.73 3.69 -4.66
N THR A 252 -16.53 4.41 -5.45
CA THR A 252 -17.56 5.34 -4.97
C THR A 252 -18.49 4.73 -3.92
N LEU A 253 -18.96 3.50 -4.13
CA LEU A 253 -19.83 2.84 -3.16
C LEU A 253 -19.12 2.53 -1.85
N VAL A 254 -17.84 2.16 -1.90
CA VAL A 254 -17.06 1.88 -0.69
C VAL A 254 -16.84 3.17 0.10
N ALA A 255 -16.39 4.22 -0.60
CA ALA A 255 -16.13 5.53 0.00
C ALA A 255 -17.41 6.18 0.54
N GLY A 256 -18.49 6.16 -0.25
CA GLY A 256 -19.77 6.77 0.10
C GLY A 256 -20.44 6.10 1.29
N THR A 257 -20.50 4.76 1.34
CA THR A 257 -21.13 4.08 2.49
C THR A 257 -20.26 4.14 3.74
N ALA A 258 -18.93 4.11 3.61
CA ALA A 258 -18.04 4.32 4.75
C ALA A 258 -18.22 5.70 5.35
N ALA A 259 -18.28 6.75 4.53
CA ALA A 259 -18.55 8.11 5.00
C ALA A 259 -19.93 8.21 5.66
N LEU A 260 -20.98 7.70 5.02
CA LEU A 260 -22.34 7.73 5.57
C LEU A 260 -22.44 7.05 6.93
N VAL A 261 -21.80 5.89 7.09
CA VAL A 261 -21.76 5.18 8.38
C VAL A 261 -20.97 5.94 9.43
N LEU A 262 -19.80 6.49 9.09
CA LEU A 262 -19.00 7.28 10.04
C LEU A 262 -19.76 8.52 10.52
N PHE A 263 -20.32 9.30 9.59
CA PHE A 263 -21.15 10.45 9.92
C PHE A 263 -22.37 10.05 10.75
N GLY A 264 -23.08 8.98 10.37
CA GLY A 264 -24.27 8.53 11.08
C GLY A 264 -23.97 8.07 12.52
N LEU A 265 -22.89 7.31 12.70
CA LEU A 265 -22.46 6.84 14.02
C LEU A 265 -21.96 8.00 14.90
N SER A 266 -21.15 8.91 14.33
CA SER A 266 -20.65 10.08 15.05
C SER A 266 -21.78 11.04 15.45
N ALA A 267 -22.69 11.35 14.52
CA ALA A 267 -23.87 12.17 14.81
C ALA A 267 -24.80 11.51 15.84
N GLY A 268 -25.00 10.18 15.75
CA GLY A 268 -25.77 9.43 16.73
C GLY A 268 -25.16 9.50 18.13
N TYR A 269 -23.83 9.36 18.24
CA TYR A 269 -23.13 9.50 19.50
C TYR A 269 -23.23 10.93 20.07
N ALA A 270 -23.02 11.94 19.23
CA ALA A 270 -23.12 13.34 19.64
C ALA A 270 -24.54 13.69 20.11
N ALA A 271 -25.57 13.17 19.43
CA ALA A 271 -26.96 13.35 19.85
C ALA A 271 -27.27 12.70 21.19
N LEU A 272 -26.62 11.58 21.53
CA LEU A 272 -26.84 10.85 22.78
C LEU A 272 -26.03 11.39 23.96
N THR A 273 -24.84 11.94 23.71
CA THR A 273 -23.88 12.32 24.77
C THR A 273 -23.62 13.81 24.88
N GLY A 274 -23.95 14.59 23.84
CA GLY A 274 -23.63 16.01 23.74
C GLY A 274 -22.18 16.32 23.37
N VAL A 275 -21.35 15.31 23.08
CA VAL A 275 -19.91 15.47 22.80
C VAL A 275 -19.56 14.84 21.45
N PRO A 276 -18.71 15.46 20.60
CA PRO A 276 -18.27 14.86 19.35
C PRO A 276 -17.47 13.56 19.60
N TRP A 277 -17.66 12.56 18.74
CA TRP A 277 -16.94 11.29 18.86
C TRP A 277 -15.46 11.43 18.53
N PHE A 278 -15.16 12.08 17.40
CA PHE A 278 -13.81 12.40 16.97
C PHE A 278 -13.47 13.83 17.37
N LEU A 279 -12.23 14.05 17.82
CA LEU A 279 -11.80 15.34 18.36
C LEU A 279 -11.73 16.46 17.30
N ASP A 280 -11.25 16.15 16.10
CA ASP A 280 -10.94 17.18 15.09
C ASP A 280 -12.10 17.45 14.13
N SER A 281 -12.86 16.41 13.77
CA SER A 281 -13.91 16.45 12.76
C SER A 281 -14.67 15.12 12.73
N GLU A 282 -15.88 15.12 12.15
CA GLU A 282 -16.71 13.91 11.98
C GLU A 282 -16.00 12.74 11.26
N ILE A 283 -15.01 13.03 10.42
CA ILE A 283 -14.11 12.03 9.84
C ILE A 283 -12.68 12.60 9.89
N PRO A 284 -11.76 12.05 10.72
CA PRO A 284 -10.38 12.52 10.77
C PRO A 284 -9.72 12.52 9.39
N ALA A 285 -8.91 13.54 9.08
CA ALA A 285 -8.32 13.72 7.74
C ALA A 285 -7.53 12.49 7.25
N ALA A 286 -6.83 11.80 8.16
CA ALA A 286 -6.11 10.58 7.83
C ALA A 286 -7.05 9.37 7.54
N VAL A 287 -8.21 9.28 8.21
CA VAL A 287 -9.25 8.29 7.86
C VAL A 287 -9.82 8.61 6.48
N PHE A 288 -10.09 9.89 6.22
CA PHE A 288 -10.59 10.37 4.94
C PHE A 288 -9.60 10.09 3.79
N LEU A 289 -8.30 10.28 4.04
CA LEU A 289 -7.21 9.90 3.13
C LEU A 289 -7.22 8.38 2.84
N GLY A 290 -7.33 7.55 3.88
CA GLY A 290 -7.37 6.10 3.75
C GLY A 290 -8.55 5.59 2.93
N LEU A 291 -9.73 6.16 3.19
CA LEU A 291 -10.97 5.86 2.47
C LEU A 291 -10.86 6.15 0.96
N HIS A 292 -10.15 7.21 0.57
CA HIS A 292 -9.99 7.59 -0.83
C HIS A 292 -8.81 6.90 -1.51
N LEU A 293 -7.68 6.64 -0.83
CA LEU A 293 -6.44 6.23 -1.49
C LEU A 293 -5.92 4.83 -1.11
N LEU A 294 -6.33 4.27 0.03
CA LEU A 294 -5.87 2.97 0.51
C LEU A 294 -6.78 1.81 0.02
N VAL A 295 -8.08 2.07 -0.07
CA VAL A 295 -9.10 1.08 -0.46
C VAL A 295 -9.35 1.11 -1.97
N THR A 296 -8.28 1.11 -2.75
CA THR A 296 -8.31 1.35 -4.21
C THR A 296 -8.04 0.11 -5.05
N ASP A 297 -7.46 -0.94 -4.46
CA ASP A 297 -7.08 -2.16 -5.16
C ASP A 297 -8.31 -3.10 -5.36
N PRO A 298 -8.71 -3.40 -6.61
CA PRO A 298 -9.82 -4.32 -6.90
C PRO A 298 -9.55 -5.77 -6.46
N SER A 299 -8.29 -6.16 -6.27
CA SER A 299 -7.94 -7.51 -5.83
C SER A 299 -8.26 -7.74 -4.35
N THR A 300 -8.27 -6.67 -3.55
CA THR A 300 -8.45 -6.69 -2.09
C THR A 300 -9.78 -6.07 -1.64
N SER A 301 -10.70 -5.86 -2.57
CA SER A 301 -12.06 -5.35 -2.32
C SER A 301 -13.13 -6.19 -3.04
N PRO A 302 -14.39 -6.14 -2.60
CA PRO A 302 -15.50 -6.84 -3.27
C PRO A 302 -15.78 -6.29 -4.67
N ARG A 303 -16.26 -7.15 -5.56
CA ARG A 303 -16.51 -6.79 -6.97
C ARG A 303 -17.94 -6.29 -7.22
N SER A 304 -18.92 -6.81 -6.49
CA SER A 304 -20.33 -6.48 -6.66
C SER A 304 -20.68 -5.14 -5.99
N ALA A 305 -21.68 -4.43 -6.51
CA ALA A 305 -22.15 -3.19 -5.90
C ALA A 305 -22.64 -3.38 -4.45
N PRO A 306 -23.47 -4.38 -4.11
CA PRO A 306 -23.85 -4.64 -2.72
C PRO A 306 -22.65 -5.01 -1.83
N GLY A 307 -21.68 -5.76 -2.38
CA GLY A 307 -20.47 -6.12 -1.64
C GLY A 307 -19.61 -4.90 -1.33
N LYS A 308 -19.47 -3.97 -2.27
CA LYS A 308 -18.76 -2.69 -2.06
C LYS A 308 -19.45 -1.83 -1.01
N ALA A 309 -20.77 -1.74 -1.06
CA ALA A 309 -21.57 -1.01 -0.07
C ALA A 309 -21.38 -1.59 1.35
N LEU A 310 -21.49 -2.92 1.50
CA LEU A 310 -21.28 -3.62 2.77
C LEU A 310 -19.85 -3.45 3.27
N PHE A 311 -18.86 -3.56 2.38
CA PHE A 311 -17.44 -3.35 2.72
C PHE A 311 -17.19 -1.94 3.25
N GLY A 312 -17.75 -0.91 2.59
CA GLY A 312 -17.65 0.46 3.08
C GLY A 312 -18.35 0.66 4.43
N ALA A 313 -19.53 0.07 4.62
CA ALA A 313 -20.22 0.13 5.92
C ALA A 313 -19.38 -0.52 7.03
N LEU A 314 -18.81 -1.70 6.79
CA LEU A 314 -17.90 -2.37 7.71
C LEU A 314 -16.63 -1.56 7.98
N TYR A 315 -16.10 -0.85 6.97
CA TYR A 315 -15.00 0.09 7.18
C TYR A 315 -15.37 1.18 8.18
N GLY A 316 -16.52 1.84 7.98
CA GLY A 316 -16.96 2.89 8.90
C GLY A 316 -17.17 2.38 10.32
N VAL A 317 -17.84 1.23 10.49
CA VAL A 317 -18.00 0.60 11.81
C VAL A 317 -16.65 0.24 12.43
N SER A 318 -15.73 -0.33 11.65
CA SER A 318 -14.42 -0.78 12.17
C SER A 318 -13.60 0.40 12.66
N VAL A 319 -13.52 1.49 11.89
CA VAL A 319 -12.78 2.69 12.30
C VAL A 319 -13.41 3.31 13.55
N PHE A 320 -14.73 3.46 13.58
CA PHE A 320 -15.46 4.00 14.74
C PHE A 320 -15.19 3.17 16.00
N GLY A 321 -15.34 1.85 15.92
CA GLY A 321 -15.11 0.94 17.05
C GLY A 321 -13.65 0.85 17.49
N LEU A 322 -12.71 0.80 16.54
CA LEU A 322 -11.27 0.77 16.85
C LEU A 322 -10.80 2.07 17.51
N TYR A 323 -11.35 3.21 17.11
CA TYR A 323 -11.07 4.49 17.76
C TYR A 323 -11.40 4.43 19.27
N ALA A 324 -12.60 3.93 19.63
CA ALA A 324 -12.99 3.74 21.02
C ALA A 324 -12.12 2.71 21.75
N LEU A 325 -11.84 1.58 21.10
CA LEU A 325 -11.04 0.51 21.70
C LEU A 325 -9.62 1.00 22.02
N LEU A 326 -8.96 1.67 21.08
CA LEU A 326 -7.62 2.22 21.26
C LEU A 326 -7.61 3.29 22.36
N GLY A 327 -8.61 4.18 22.35
CA GLY A 327 -8.78 5.19 23.40
C GLY A 327 -8.95 4.59 24.79
N ALA A 328 -9.75 3.52 24.92
CA ALA A 328 -9.95 2.81 26.19
C ALA A 328 -8.66 2.15 26.72
N PHE A 329 -7.75 1.74 25.84
CA PHE A 329 -6.44 1.21 26.21
C PHE A 329 -5.36 2.29 26.38
N GLY A 330 -5.69 3.58 26.21
CA GLY A 330 -4.72 4.67 26.29
C GLY A 330 -3.68 4.67 25.17
N VAL A 331 -3.96 3.98 24.06
CA VAL A 331 -3.07 3.84 22.90
C VAL A 331 -3.42 4.93 21.88
N PRO A 332 -2.44 5.48 21.13
CA PRO A 332 -2.73 6.48 20.10
C PRO A 332 -3.82 6.05 19.12
N THR A 333 -4.89 6.82 19.04
CA THR A 333 -6.09 6.46 18.28
C THR A 333 -5.87 6.46 16.77
N PHE A 334 -4.78 7.05 16.28
CA PHE A 334 -4.49 7.08 14.84
C PHE A 334 -4.27 5.70 14.22
N TYR A 335 -4.06 4.64 15.02
CA TYR A 335 -3.97 3.27 14.53
C TYR A 335 -5.30 2.70 14.02
N ASP A 336 -6.44 3.32 14.34
CA ASP A 336 -7.79 2.92 13.93
C ASP A 336 -7.90 2.53 12.45
N LYS A 337 -7.46 3.42 11.57
CA LYS A 337 -7.42 3.26 10.11
C LYS A 337 -6.41 2.23 9.64
N LEU A 338 -5.30 2.05 10.37
CA LEU A 338 -4.23 1.12 10.00
C LEU A 338 -4.61 -0.33 10.30
N LEU A 339 -5.34 -0.54 11.40
CA LEU A 339 -5.80 -1.86 11.83
C LEU A 339 -7.08 -2.31 11.09
N ALA A 340 -7.95 -1.38 10.72
CA ALA A 340 -9.22 -1.71 10.06
C ALA A 340 -9.04 -2.43 8.71
N VAL A 341 -8.11 -1.96 7.87
CA VAL A 341 -8.06 -2.38 6.45
C VAL A 341 -7.63 -3.84 6.26
N PRO A 342 -6.61 -4.37 6.97
CA PRO A 342 -6.28 -5.79 6.89
C PRO A 342 -7.44 -6.70 7.32
N LEU A 343 -8.18 -6.34 8.37
CA LEU A 343 -9.36 -7.09 8.83
C LEU A 343 -10.44 -7.14 7.75
N LEU A 344 -10.67 -6.01 7.07
CA LEU A 344 -11.61 -5.95 5.95
C LEU A 344 -11.12 -6.75 4.74
N ASN A 345 -9.82 -6.74 4.44
CA ASN A 345 -9.28 -7.56 3.35
C ASN A 345 -9.57 -9.05 3.56
N LEU A 346 -9.53 -9.54 4.81
CA LEU A 346 -9.91 -10.92 5.15
C LEU A 346 -11.41 -11.19 4.93
N SER A 347 -12.28 -10.20 5.15
CA SER A 347 -13.74 -10.37 5.03
C SER A 347 -14.25 -10.40 3.58
N VAL A 348 -13.43 -9.99 2.59
CA VAL A 348 -13.83 -9.86 1.17
C VAL A 348 -14.51 -11.11 0.62
N ARG A 349 -13.96 -12.31 0.87
CA ARG A 349 -14.57 -13.57 0.39
C ARG A 349 -15.90 -13.89 1.07
N GLY A 350 -15.99 -13.60 2.37
CA GLY A 350 -17.23 -13.76 3.13
C GLY A 350 -18.32 -12.85 2.58
N ILE A 351 -17.99 -11.58 2.31
CA ILE A 351 -18.88 -10.60 1.69
C ILE A 351 -19.31 -11.05 0.28
N ASP A 352 -18.37 -11.42 -0.59
CA ASP A 352 -18.68 -11.93 -1.93
C ASP A 352 -19.55 -13.20 -1.87
N GLY A 353 -19.33 -14.07 -0.88
CA GLY A 353 -20.13 -15.26 -0.62
C GLY A 353 -21.55 -14.94 -0.18
N LEU A 354 -21.71 -14.04 0.79
CA LEU A 354 -23.01 -13.59 1.31
C LEU A 354 -23.85 -12.97 0.19
N VAL A 355 -23.28 -12.04 -0.57
CA VAL A 355 -24.00 -11.37 -1.67
C VAL A 355 -24.44 -12.36 -2.75
N ARG A 356 -23.68 -13.43 -2.99
CA ARG A 356 -24.07 -14.50 -3.93
C ARG A 356 -25.18 -15.42 -3.43
N ARG A 357 -25.42 -15.49 -2.12
CA ARG A 357 -26.50 -16.30 -1.53
C ARG A 357 -27.83 -15.55 -1.46
N VAL A 358 -27.77 -14.22 -1.35
CA VAL A 358 -28.94 -13.34 -1.24
C VAL A 358 -29.51 -12.94 -2.61
N ARG A 359 -28.74 -13.15 -3.69
CA ARG A 359 -29.18 -13.06 -5.08
C ARG A 359 -29.52 -14.44 -5.59
#